data_AF-A0A926M4N7-F1
#
_entry.id   AF-A0A926M4N7-F1
#
_cell.length_a   1.000
_cell.length_b   1.000
_cell.length_c   1.000
_cell.angle_alpha   90.00
_cell.angle_beta   90.00
_cell.angle_gamma   90.00
#
_symmetry.space_group_name_H-M   'P 1'
#
loop_
_entity.id
_entity.type
_entity.pdbx_description
1 polymer ?
#
loop_
_entity_poly.entity_id
_entity_poly.type
_entity_poly.pdbx_seq_one_letter_code
_entity_poly.pdbx_strand_id
1 'polypeptide(L)'
;MQNQFFCFYLFCLDLEDAVAPQDKEQAKENVIKALNELDFGKKTISVRINGLDTHYCYRDVVDLMEQGDERLDLIMIPKVGVAADVYAIDMMVTQIEDKINRNKKIGFELIIEISMGITN
;
A
#
# COMPACT_ATOMS: atom_id res chain seq x y z
N MET A 1 -26.84 -9.29 -3.61
CA MET A 1 -26.87 -9.51 -2.15
C MET A 1 -25.94 -10.64 -1.78
N GLN A 2 -24.66 -10.36 -1.61
CA GLN A 2 -23.73 -11.21 -0.87
C GLN A 2 -22.94 -10.28 0.04
N ASN A 3 -23.56 -9.87 1.14
CA ASN A 3 -22.83 -9.26 2.25
C ASN A 3 -22.04 -10.38 2.92
N GLN A 4 -20.85 -10.65 2.39
CA GLN A 4 -19.90 -11.53 3.05
C GLN A 4 -19.42 -10.77 4.30
N PHE A 5 -19.92 -11.21 5.47
CA PHE A 5 -19.56 -10.69 6.78
C PHE A 5 -18.11 -11.02 7.11
N PHE A 6 -17.17 -10.29 6.50
CA PHE A 6 -15.82 -10.21 7.02
C PHE A 6 -15.85 -9.24 8.21
N CYS A 7 -15.72 -9.79 9.42
CA CYS A 7 -15.71 -9.08 10.71
C CYS A 7 -14.33 -8.45 11.02
N PHE A 8 -13.63 -8.00 9.99
CA PHE A 8 -12.32 -7.36 10.12
C PHE A 8 -12.47 -5.84 9.97
N TYR A 9 -11.80 -5.09 10.84
CA TYR A 9 -11.76 -3.63 10.80
C TYR A 9 -10.85 -3.12 9.67
N LEU A 10 -9.80 -3.88 9.34
CA LEU A 10 -8.84 -3.57 8.29
C LEU A 10 -8.75 -4.74 7.30
N PHE A 11 -8.61 -4.43 6.02
CA PHE A 11 -8.35 -5.38 4.95
C PHE A 11 -7.02 -5.02 4.29
N CYS A 12 -6.06 -5.93 4.36
CA CYS A 12 -4.73 -5.75 3.77
C CYS A 12 -4.64 -6.50 2.45
N LEU A 13 -4.37 -5.77 1.37
CA LEU A 13 -4.03 -6.31 0.07
C LEU A 13 -2.50 -6.42 -0.03
N ASP A 14 -1.98 -7.55 -0.46
CA ASP A 14 -0.54 -7.81 -0.45
C ASP A 14 0.08 -7.79 -1.85
N LEU A 15 1.19 -7.08 -2.00
CA LEU A 15 2.05 -7.09 -3.20
C LEU A 15 3.44 -7.66 -2.92
N GLU A 16 3.76 -7.96 -1.66
CA GLU A 16 5.09 -8.36 -1.23
C GLU A 16 5.24 -9.89 -1.15
N ASP A 17 5.40 -10.46 0.05
CA ASP A 17 5.87 -11.82 0.24
C ASP A 17 4.83 -12.90 -0.11
N ALA A 18 3.53 -12.58 -0.14
CA ALA A 18 2.51 -13.53 -0.60
C ALA A 18 2.36 -13.58 -2.14
N VAL A 19 3.10 -12.74 -2.87
CA VAL A 19 3.05 -12.65 -4.33
C VAL A 19 4.41 -13.03 -4.93
N ALA A 20 4.41 -14.07 -5.76
CA ALA A 20 5.62 -14.51 -6.44
C ALA A 20 6.13 -13.43 -7.43
N PRO A 21 7.45 -13.32 -7.66
CA PRO A 21 8.03 -12.23 -8.47
C PRO A 21 7.42 -12.05 -9.86
N GLN A 22 7.10 -13.14 -10.57
CA GLN A 22 6.49 -13.08 -11.89
C GLN A 22 5.04 -12.59 -11.89
N ASP A 23 4.37 -12.65 -10.74
CA ASP A 23 2.96 -12.29 -10.59
C ASP A 23 2.77 -10.89 -10.01
N LYS A 24 3.84 -10.18 -9.64
CA LYS A 24 3.78 -8.85 -8.98
C LYS A 24 3.08 -7.78 -9.81
N GLU A 25 3.39 -7.73 -11.11
CA GLU A 25 2.73 -6.79 -12.02
C GLU A 25 1.22 -7.08 -12.11
N GLN A 26 0.85 -8.35 -12.28
CA GLN A 26 -0.56 -8.74 -12.35
C GLN A 26 -1.30 -8.52 -11.02
N ALA A 27 -0.64 -8.78 -9.89
CA ALA A 27 -1.20 -8.55 -8.56
C ALA A 27 -1.49 -7.07 -8.31
N LYS A 28 -0.58 -6.18 -8.70
CA LYS A 28 -0.75 -4.73 -8.62
C LYS A 28 -1.93 -4.25 -9.48
N GLU A 29 -2.04 -4.72 -10.71
CA GLU A 29 -3.22 -4.45 -11.56
C GLU A 29 -4.52 -4.91 -10.88
N ASN A 30 -4.53 -6.10 -10.28
CA ASN A 30 -5.69 -6.63 -9.58
C ASN A 30 -6.03 -5.81 -8.33
N VAL A 31 -5.04 -5.32 -7.59
CA VAL A 31 -5.24 -4.44 -6.43
C VAL A 31 -5.85 -3.11 -6.86
N ILE A 32 -5.31 -2.47 -7.90
CA ILE A 32 -5.85 -1.22 -8.44
C ILE A 32 -7.31 -1.41 -8.89
N LYS A 33 -7.57 -2.49 -9.63
CA LYS A 33 -8.93 -2.86 -10.04
C LYS A 33 -9.84 -3.05 -8.83
N ALA A 34 -9.37 -3.76 -7.80
CA ALA A 34 -10.14 -3.98 -6.58
C ALA A 34 -10.46 -2.68 -5.84
N LEU A 35 -9.50 -1.75 -5.74
CA LEU A 35 -9.69 -0.43 -5.13
C LEU A 35 -10.78 0.38 -5.85
N ASN A 36 -10.89 0.23 -7.17
CA ASN A 36 -11.81 1.00 -8.01
C ASN A 36 -13.20 0.36 -8.13
N GLU A 37 -13.30 -0.98 -8.04
CA GLU A 37 -14.54 -1.71 -8.37
C GLU A 37 -15.24 -2.35 -7.17
N LEU A 38 -14.53 -2.65 -6.07
CA LEU A 38 -15.11 -3.38 -4.95
C LEU A 38 -15.65 -2.47 -3.86
N ASP A 39 -16.83 -2.83 -3.33
CA ASP A 39 -17.37 -2.23 -2.11
C ASP A 39 -16.78 -2.89 -0.87
N PHE A 40 -15.78 -2.24 -0.28
CA PHE A 40 -15.18 -2.68 0.99
C PHE A 40 -15.99 -2.23 2.23
N GLY A 41 -17.10 -1.52 2.05
CA GLY A 41 -17.86 -0.89 3.12
C GLY A 41 -16.99 0.03 3.99
N LYS A 42 -17.17 -0.05 5.30
CA LYS A 42 -16.52 0.82 6.29
C LYS A 42 -15.12 0.35 6.74
N LYS A 43 -14.52 -0.62 6.06
CA LYS A 43 -13.22 -1.17 6.45
C LYS A 43 -12.10 -0.18 6.15
N THR A 44 -11.00 -0.25 6.87
CA THR A 44 -9.77 0.43 6.47
C THR A 44 -9.03 -0.43 5.45
N ILE A 45 -8.62 0.14 4.32
CA ILE A 45 -7.92 -0.57 3.24
C ILE A 45 -6.46 -0.19 3.26
N SER A 46 -5.63 -1.20 3.53
CA SER A 46 -4.19 -1.10 3.51
C SER A 46 -3.65 -1.90 2.34
N VAL A 47 -2.63 -1.38 1.66
CA VAL A 47 -1.88 -2.15 0.65
C VAL A 47 -0.44 -2.27 1.12
N ARG A 48 0.04 -3.51 1.30
CA ARG A 48 1.45 -3.78 1.57
C ARG A 48 2.23 -3.77 0.27
N ILE A 49 3.05 -2.74 0.10
CA ILE A 49 3.93 -2.58 -1.06
C ILE A 49 5.16 -3.46 -0.92
N ASN A 50 5.92 -3.60 -2.00
CA ASN A 50 7.22 -4.24 -1.92
C ASN A 50 8.25 -3.41 -1.14
N GLY A 51 9.27 -4.08 -0.59
CA GLY A 51 10.37 -3.44 0.14
C GLY A 51 11.17 -2.45 -0.70
N LEU A 52 11.72 -1.43 -0.04
CA LEU A 52 12.53 -0.36 -0.65
C LEU A 52 13.82 -0.87 -1.31
N ASP A 53 14.25 -2.08 -0.95
CA ASP A 53 15.39 -2.80 -1.51
C ASP A 53 15.06 -3.53 -2.83
N THR A 54 13.84 -3.41 -3.33
CA THR A 54 13.38 -4.04 -4.57
C THR A 54 13.07 -3.01 -5.66
N HIS A 55 13.15 -3.42 -6.93
CA HIS A 55 12.76 -2.55 -8.05
C HIS A 55 11.24 -2.40 -8.21
N TYR A 56 10.42 -3.07 -7.39
CA TYR A 56 8.96 -3.04 -7.48
C TYR A 56 8.36 -1.87 -6.70
N CYS A 57 8.95 -1.53 -5.54
CA CYS A 57 8.40 -0.56 -4.58
C CYS A 57 7.98 0.78 -5.21
N TYR A 58 8.87 1.42 -5.97
CA TYR A 58 8.56 2.73 -6.57
C TYR A 58 7.33 2.67 -7.49
N ARG A 59 7.17 1.56 -8.21
CA ARG A 59 6.09 1.37 -9.16
C ARG A 59 4.79 1.04 -8.45
N ASP A 60 4.84 0.26 -7.37
CA ASP A 60 3.69 0.02 -6.50
C ASP A 60 3.12 1.36 -6.01
N VAL A 61 3.98 2.22 -5.42
CA VAL A 61 3.54 3.52 -4.89
C VAL A 61 2.95 4.41 -5.99
N VAL A 62 3.65 4.56 -7.12
CA VAL A 62 3.19 5.41 -8.22
C VAL A 62 1.86 4.92 -8.77
N ASP A 63 1.73 3.64 -9.12
CA ASP A 63 0.54 3.14 -9.77
C ASP A 63 -0.67 3.08 -8.81
N LEU A 64 -0.45 2.70 -7.54
CA LEU A 64 -1.52 2.71 -6.53
C LEU A 64 -2.06 4.13 -6.30
N MET A 65 -1.19 5.12 -6.26
CA MET A 65 -1.59 6.51 -6.01
C MET A 65 -2.23 7.17 -7.23
N GLU A 66 -1.69 6.94 -8.43
CA GLU A 66 -2.20 7.60 -9.65
C GLU A 66 -3.42 6.89 -10.27
N GLN A 67 -3.56 5.58 -10.06
CA GLN A 67 -4.61 4.77 -10.71
C GLN A 67 -5.63 4.20 -9.71
N GLY A 68 -5.30 4.14 -8.42
CA GLY A 68 -6.23 3.74 -7.37
C GLY A 68 -7.13 4.89 -6.91
N ASP A 69 -8.39 4.57 -6.64
CA ASP A 69 -9.38 5.53 -6.15
C ASP A 69 -9.04 6.06 -4.73
N GLU A 70 -9.83 7.03 -4.27
CA GLU A 70 -9.86 7.55 -2.90
C GLU A 70 -10.12 6.46 -1.85
N ARG A 71 -10.43 5.23 -2.28
CA ARG A 71 -10.66 4.09 -1.41
C ARG A 71 -9.42 3.61 -0.65
N LEU A 72 -8.22 3.77 -1.18
CA LEU A 72 -6.99 3.41 -0.47
C LEU A 72 -6.83 4.29 0.79
N ASP A 73 -6.71 3.67 1.97
CA ASP A 73 -6.56 4.38 3.25
C ASP A 73 -5.10 4.41 3.70
N LEU A 74 -4.40 3.28 3.60
CA LEU A 74 -3.06 3.09 4.17
C LEU A 74 -2.12 2.42 3.16
N ILE A 75 -0.85 2.82 3.19
CA ILE A 75 0.25 2.07 2.58
C ILE A 75 1.06 1.43 3.70
N MET A 76 1.20 0.11 3.63
CA MET A 76 1.99 -0.67 4.57
C MET A 76 3.39 -0.89 4.01
N ILE A 77 4.40 -0.36 4.70
CA ILE A 77 5.80 -0.37 4.31
C ILE A 77 6.49 -1.54 5.04
N PRO A 78 6.94 -2.58 4.32
CA PRO A 78 7.65 -3.69 4.93
C PRO A 78 9.11 -3.34 5.25
N LYS A 79 9.75 -4.14 6.10
CA LYS A 79 11.21 -4.11 6.35
C LYS A 79 11.77 -2.73 6.70
N VAL A 80 10.98 -1.88 7.38
CA VAL A 80 11.44 -0.53 7.77
C VAL A 80 12.59 -0.66 8.76
N GLY A 81 13.73 -0.06 8.41
CA GLY A 81 14.95 -0.12 9.20
C GLY A 81 15.33 1.20 9.85
N VAL A 82 15.07 2.32 9.17
CA VAL A 82 15.42 3.67 9.61
C VAL A 82 14.33 4.68 9.24
N ALA A 83 14.31 5.84 9.92
CA ALA A 83 13.35 6.91 9.61
C ALA A 83 13.43 7.42 8.15
N ALA A 84 14.60 7.30 7.51
CA ALA A 84 14.79 7.69 6.12
C ALA A 84 13.99 6.81 5.14
N ASP A 85 13.70 5.56 5.49
CA ASP A 85 12.88 4.66 4.67
C ASP A 85 11.45 5.20 4.58
N VAL A 86 10.89 5.59 5.73
CA VAL A 86 9.55 6.19 5.81
C VAL A 86 9.52 7.53 5.08
N TYR A 87 10.54 8.36 5.28
CA TYR A 87 10.64 9.67 4.61
C TYR A 87 10.67 9.54 3.08
N ALA A 88 11.35 8.52 2.53
CA ALA A 88 11.39 8.29 1.09
C ALA A 88 9.99 8.02 0.52
N ILE A 89 9.20 7.19 1.19
CA ILE A 89 7.82 6.91 0.79
C ILE A 89 6.92 8.13 0.99
N ASP A 90 7.04 8.83 2.13
CA ASP A 90 6.28 10.05 2.43
C ASP A 90 6.49 11.14 1.37
N MET A 91 7.75 11.37 0.98
CA MET A 91 8.08 12.35 -0.06
C MET A 91 7.39 12.00 -1.39
N MET A 92 7.45 10.74 -1.83
CA MET A 92 6.82 10.34 -3.09
C MET A 92 5.29 10.45 -3.01
N VAL A 93 4.69 9.92 -1.94
CA VAL A 93 3.24 9.94 -1.74
C VAL A 93 2.75 11.38 -1.70
N THR A 94 3.38 12.26 -0.92
CA THR A 94 3.01 13.68 -0.83
C THR A 94 3.05 14.37 -2.20
N GLN A 95 4.11 14.15 -2.99
CA GLN A 95 4.20 14.75 -4.33
C GLN A 95 3.09 14.25 -5.27
N ILE A 96 2.72 12.98 -5.18
CA ILE A 96 1.65 12.41 -6.01
C ILE A 96 0.29 12.91 -5.53
N GLU A 97 0.04 12.98 -4.22
CA GLU A 97 -1.19 13.56 -3.62
C GLU A 97 -1.44 14.98 -4.14
N ASP A 98 -0.40 15.82 -4.13
CA ASP A 98 -0.47 17.20 -4.65
C ASP A 98 -0.75 17.21 -6.16
N LYS A 99 -0.07 16.35 -6.94
CA LYS A 99 -0.26 16.25 -8.40
C LYS A 99 -1.69 15.88 -8.78
N ILE A 100 -2.29 14.91 -8.08
CA ILE A 100 -3.62 14.40 -8.41
C ILE A 100 -4.74 15.13 -7.66
N ASN A 101 -4.40 16.10 -6.79
CA ASN A 101 -5.33 16.79 -5.90
C ASN A 101 -6.15 15.81 -5.06
N ARG A 102 -5.48 14.83 -4.44
CA ARG A 102 -6.15 13.81 -3.62
C ARG A 102 -6.86 14.46 -2.43
N ASN A 103 -8.11 14.10 -2.20
CA ASN A 103 -8.90 14.70 -1.12
C ASN A 103 -8.60 14.05 0.24
N LYS A 104 -8.30 12.74 0.23
CA LYS A 104 -8.00 11.98 1.44
C LYS A 104 -6.53 11.61 1.49
N LYS A 105 -5.80 12.15 2.48
CA LYS A 105 -4.40 11.80 2.72
C LYS A 105 -4.24 10.33 3.08
N ILE A 106 -3.19 9.70 2.56
CA ILE A 106 -2.79 8.34 2.88
C ILE A 106 -2.07 8.30 4.23
N GLY A 107 -2.38 7.29 5.05
CA GLY A 107 -1.60 6.98 6.24
C GLY A 107 -0.57 5.88 5.97
N PHE A 108 0.42 5.74 6.86
CA PHE A 108 1.42 4.68 6.77
C PHE A 108 1.32 3.69 7.93
N GLU A 109 1.47 2.41 7.59
CA GLU A 109 1.69 1.33 8.53
C GLU A 109 3.11 0.80 8.32
N LEU A 110 3.88 0.63 9.39
CA LEU A 110 5.27 0.21 9.29
C LEU A 110 5.41 -1.20 9.84
N ILE A 111 6.07 -2.09 9.11
CA ILE A 111 6.44 -3.40 9.63
C ILE A 111 7.91 -3.35 10.07
N ILE A 112 8.10 -3.56 11.37
CA ILE A 112 9.42 -3.76 11.96
C ILE A 112 9.72 -5.26 12.01
N GLU A 113 10.47 -5.74 11.03
CA GLU A 113 10.77 -7.18 10.86
C GLU A 113 12.25 -7.47 10.57
N ILE A 114 13.11 -6.45 10.66
CA ILE A 114 14.55 -6.59 10.54
C ILE A 114 15.24 -6.07 11.80
N SER A 115 16.42 -6.62 12.11
CA SER A 115 17.18 -6.23 13.31
C SER A 115 17.44 -4.73 13.38
N MET A 116 17.74 -4.11 12.24
CA MET A 116 17.96 -2.67 12.13
C MET A 116 16.72 -1.86 12.55
N GLY A 117 15.51 -2.31 12.20
CA GLY A 117 14.27 -1.62 12.56
C GLY A 117 13.94 -1.68 14.05
N ILE A 118 14.40 -2.72 14.76
CA ILE A 118 14.21 -2.81 16.22
C ILE A 118 15.11 -1.80 16.96
N THR A 119 16.24 -1.43 16.36
CA THR A 119 17.26 -0.60 17.00
C THR A 119 17.11 0.91 16.75
N ASN A 120 16.21 1.33 15.86
CA ASN A 120 15.97 2.73 15.49
C ASN A 120 14.57 3.19 15.91
#